data_AF-A0AA43C3E5-F1
#
_entry.id   AF-A0AA43C3E5-F1
#
_cell.length_a   1.000
_cell.length_b   1.000
_cell.length_c   1.000
_cell.angle_alpha   90.00
_cell.angle_beta   90.00
_cell.angle_gamma   90.00
#
_symmetry.space_group_name_H-M   'P 1'
#
loop_
_entity.id
_entity.type
_entity.pdbx_description
1 polymer ?
#
loop_
_entity_poly.entity_id
_entity_poly.type
_entity_poly.pdbx_seq_one_letter_code
_entity_poly.pdbx_strand_id
1 'polypeptide(L)'
;MSKHMQLTVQVRPYYKKDMKADYPKIAQGLSYIHEAWVEEGPSLFDIVGRLDKLLYELEGNPPFRKILLKHTDGLHKLYTEVEAYIGDWDLAKADKTLYQIEDIFDQIEWELR
;
A
#
# COMPACT_ATOMS: atom_id res chain seq x y z
N MET A 1 -1.13 19.21 -24.88
CA MET A 1 -2.18 18.53 -24.08
C MET A 1 -3.46 18.45 -24.90
N SER A 2 -4.21 17.35 -24.80
CA SER A 2 -5.49 17.17 -25.51
C SER A 2 -6.56 18.12 -24.95
N LYS A 3 -7.43 18.66 -25.82
CA LYS A 3 -8.49 19.60 -25.44
C LYS A 3 -9.74 18.94 -24.83
N HIS A 4 -9.94 17.64 -25.08
CA HIS A 4 -11.16 16.92 -24.71
C HIS A 4 -10.91 15.51 -24.19
N MET A 5 -9.65 15.10 -24.03
CA MET A 5 -9.31 13.75 -23.58
C MET A 5 -8.29 13.81 -22.45
N GLN A 6 -8.48 12.93 -21.47
CA GLN A 6 -7.58 12.72 -20.36
C GLN A 6 -7.21 11.24 -20.30
N LEU A 7 -5.94 10.97 -20.03
CA LEU A 7 -5.46 9.64 -19.67
C LEU A 7 -5.41 9.57 -18.15
N THR A 8 -5.98 8.50 -17.60
CA THR A 8 -6.02 8.24 -16.17
C THR A 8 -5.35 6.90 -15.92
N VAL A 9 -4.26 6.92 -15.17
CA VAL A 9 -3.57 5.70 -14.70
C VAL A 9 -3.99 5.46 -13.26
N GLN A 10 -4.42 4.24 -12.95
CA GLN A 10 -4.83 3.83 -11.61
C GLN A 10 -4.20 2.49 -11.28
N VAL A 11 -3.62 2.38 -10.10
CA VAL A 11 -3.28 1.09 -9.49
C VAL A 11 -4.53 0.59 -8.79
N ARG A 12 -4.89 -0.68 -9.02
CA ARG A 12 -6.09 -1.28 -8.42
C ARG A 12 -5.71 -2.50 -7.58
N PRO A 13 -6.39 -2.73 -6.46
CA PRO A 13 -6.20 -3.95 -5.68
C PRO A 13 -6.59 -5.18 -6.50
N TYR A 14 -5.85 -6.28 -6.33
CA TYR A 14 -6.20 -7.59 -6.86
C TYR A 14 -6.06 -8.66 -5.78
N TYR A 15 -7.01 -8.63 -4.83
CA TYR A 15 -7.12 -9.66 -3.79
C TYR A 15 -7.91 -10.87 -4.32
N LYS A 16 -7.52 -12.09 -3.94
CA LYS A 16 -8.20 -13.34 -4.33
C LYS A 16 -9.63 -13.42 -3.80
N LYS A 17 -9.86 -12.86 -2.61
CA LYS A 17 -11.19 -12.75 -2.00
C LYS A 17 -11.46 -11.31 -1.57
N ASP A 18 -10.70 -10.86 -0.59
CA ASP A 18 -10.74 -9.52 -0.03
C ASP A 18 -9.45 -9.30 0.80
N MET A 19 -9.23 -8.07 1.25
CA MET A 19 -8.06 -7.72 2.04
C MET A 19 -7.99 -8.49 3.38
N LYS A 20 -9.14 -8.77 4.02
CA LYS A 20 -9.19 -9.52 5.29
C LYS A 20 -8.75 -10.97 5.11
N ALA A 21 -9.00 -11.55 3.93
CA ALA A 21 -8.65 -12.91 3.60
C ALA A 21 -7.17 -13.05 3.19
N ASP A 22 -6.67 -12.10 2.40
CA ASP A 22 -5.30 -12.17 1.87
C ASP A 22 -4.26 -11.61 2.86
N TYR A 23 -4.63 -10.57 3.63
CA TYR A 23 -3.78 -9.91 4.62
C TYR A 23 -4.49 -9.72 5.97
N PRO A 24 -4.86 -10.81 6.68
CA PRO A 24 -5.69 -10.74 7.89
C PRO A 24 -5.09 -9.91 9.02
N LYS A 25 -3.77 -9.95 9.26
CA LYS A 25 -3.13 -9.26 10.38
C LYS A 25 -2.95 -7.77 10.08
N ILE A 26 -2.58 -7.42 8.85
CA ILE A 26 -2.60 -6.03 8.41
C ILE A 26 -4.03 -5.48 8.46
N ALA A 27 -5.02 -6.24 7.99
CA ALA A 27 -6.42 -5.86 8.06
C ALA A 27 -6.86 -5.60 9.52
N GLN A 28 -6.44 -6.44 10.46
CA GLN A 28 -6.68 -6.23 11.89
C GLN A 28 -5.98 -4.96 12.42
N GLY A 29 -4.75 -4.71 11.98
CA GLY A 29 -3.98 -3.51 12.33
C GLY A 29 -4.66 -2.23 11.82
N LEU A 30 -5.19 -2.25 10.60
CA LEU A 30 -5.91 -1.14 9.97
C LEU A 30 -7.31 -0.95 10.54
N SER A 31 -8.03 -2.02 10.88
CA SER A 31 -9.36 -1.92 11.49
C SER A 31 -9.35 -1.21 12.84
N TYR A 32 -8.19 -1.18 13.52
CA TYR A 32 -8.02 -0.40 14.75
C TYR A 32 -8.16 1.11 14.52
N ILE A 33 -7.80 1.60 13.32
CA ILE A 33 -7.87 3.01 12.98
C ILE A 33 -9.19 3.31 12.25
N HIS A 34 -9.45 2.58 11.17
CA HIS A 34 -10.57 2.82 10.27
C HIS A 34 -11.05 1.49 9.67
N GLU A 35 -12.12 0.93 10.24
CA GLU A 35 -12.77 -0.28 9.70
C GLU A 35 -13.17 -0.13 8.22
N ALA A 36 -13.61 1.08 7.83
CA ALA A 36 -13.98 1.41 6.45
C ALA A 36 -12.86 1.17 5.44
N TRP A 37 -11.59 1.34 5.81
CA TRP A 37 -10.48 1.06 4.89
C TRP A 37 -10.38 -0.41 4.53
N VAL A 38 -10.67 -1.28 5.49
CA VAL A 38 -10.61 -2.72 5.26
C VAL A 38 -11.77 -3.17 4.37
N GLU A 39 -12.92 -2.48 4.44
CA GLU A 39 -14.07 -2.72 3.57
C GLU A 39 -13.90 -2.13 2.17
N GLU A 40 -13.31 -0.93 2.06
CA GLU A 40 -12.95 -0.29 0.80
C GLU A 40 -11.90 -1.10 0.03
N GLY A 41 -11.02 -1.81 0.76
CA GLY A 41 -9.98 -2.68 0.19
C GLY A 41 -9.01 -1.93 -0.72
N PRO A 42 -8.35 -0.84 -0.25
CA PRO A 42 -7.41 -0.07 -1.06
C PRO A 42 -6.26 -0.96 -1.56
N SER A 43 -5.61 -0.56 -2.65
CA SER A 43 -4.39 -1.26 -3.08
C SER A 43 -3.27 -1.06 -2.05
N LEU A 44 -2.31 -1.99 -2.00
CA LEU A 44 -1.14 -1.83 -1.14
C LEU A 44 -0.38 -0.54 -1.47
N PHE A 45 -0.35 -0.14 -2.75
CA PHE A 45 0.19 1.14 -3.19
C PHE A 45 -0.54 2.35 -2.58
N ASP A 46 -1.88 2.32 -2.53
CA ASP A 46 -2.67 3.38 -1.88
C ASP A 46 -2.41 3.46 -0.37
N ILE A 47 -2.19 2.30 0.28
CA ILE A 47 -1.81 2.23 1.70
C ILE A 47 -0.46 2.92 1.90
N VAL A 48 0.53 2.63 1.05
CA VAL A 48 1.85 3.26 1.12
C VAL A 48 1.77 4.77 0.88
N GLY A 49 0.96 5.23 -0.08
CA GLY A 49 0.76 6.67 -0.32
C GLY A 49 0.16 7.43 0.86
N ARG A 50 -0.35 6.72 1.87
CA ARG A 50 -0.91 7.27 3.11
C ARG A 50 -0.14 6.79 4.36
N LEU A 51 1.05 6.21 4.18
CA LEU A 51 1.80 5.53 5.24
C LEU A 51 2.15 6.46 6.40
N ASP A 52 2.61 7.68 6.12
CA ASP A 52 2.93 8.66 7.17
C ASP A 52 1.72 8.99 8.05
N LYS A 53 0.55 9.16 7.43
CA LYS A 53 -0.71 9.41 8.14
C LYS A 53 -1.11 8.20 8.97
N LEU A 54 -1.01 7.00 8.40
CA LEU A 54 -1.25 5.74 9.12
C LEU A 54 -0.33 5.59 10.34
N LEU A 55 0.97 5.85 10.18
CA LEU A 55 1.95 5.74 11.26
C LEU A 55 1.69 6.71 12.42
N TYR A 56 1.14 7.89 12.12
CA TYR A 56 0.69 8.86 13.13
C TYR A 56 -0.56 8.35 13.86
N GLU A 57 -1.56 7.86 13.13
CA GLU A 57 -2.81 7.34 13.73
C GLU A 57 -2.59 6.05 14.54
N LEU A 58 -1.56 5.26 14.19
CA LEU A 58 -1.17 4.04 14.88
C LEU A 58 -0.36 4.26 16.17
N GLU A 59 -0.20 5.49 16.66
CA GLU A 59 0.45 5.71 17.96
C GLU A 59 -0.22 4.92 19.11
N GLY A 60 -1.53 4.65 19.01
CA GLY A 60 -2.27 3.80 19.94
C GLY A 60 -2.07 2.28 19.77
N ASN A 61 -1.43 1.82 18.69
CA ASN A 61 -1.17 0.41 18.38
C ASN A 61 0.34 0.15 18.13
N PRO A 62 1.15 0.12 19.21
CA PRO A 62 2.61 0.10 19.10
C PRO A 62 3.22 -1.11 18.38
N PRO A 63 2.70 -2.35 18.47
CA PRO A 63 3.25 -3.49 17.74
C PRO A 63 3.16 -3.34 16.22
N PHE A 64 1.97 -2.97 15.69
CA PHE A 64 1.77 -2.80 14.26
C PHE A 64 2.57 -1.61 13.73
N ARG A 65 2.53 -0.47 14.43
CA ARG A 65 3.34 0.71 14.11
C ARG A 65 4.83 0.40 14.04
N LYS A 66 5.36 -0.34 15.01
CA LYS A 66 6.79 -0.67 15.08
C LYS A 66 7.24 -1.52 13.90
N ILE A 67 6.41 -2.44 13.42
CA ILE A 67 6.73 -3.26 12.25
C ILE A 67 6.68 -2.40 10.98
N LEU A 68 5.63 -1.59 10.79
CA LEU A 68 5.54 -0.67 9.64
C LEU A 68 6.72 0.31 9.59
N LEU A 69 7.15 0.85 10.74
CA LEU A 69 8.29 1.77 10.83
C LEU A 69 9.60 1.17 10.29
N LYS A 70 9.83 -0.14 10.45
CA LYS A 70 11.04 -0.79 9.91
C LYS A 70 11.09 -0.80 8.40
N HIS A 71 9.92 -0.83 7.75
CA HIS A 71 9.76 -0.98 6.31
C HIS A 71 9.44 0.35 5.61
N THR A 72 9.28 1.43 6.36
CA THR A 72 8.79 2.74 5.87
C THR A 72 9.71 3.33 4.79
N ASP A 73 11.01 3.40 5.03
CA ASP A 73 11.96 3.97 4.06
C ASP A 73 11.96 3.19 2.74
N GLY A 74 11.86 1.86 2.82
CA GLY A 74 11.78 0.99 1.64
C GLY A 74 10.48 1.19 0.86
N LEU A 75 9.34 1.25 1.57
CA LEU A 75 8.03 1.47 0.97
C LEU A 75 7.92 2.84 0.31
N HIS A 76 8.40 3.92 0.96
CA HIS A 76 8.42 5.26 0.36
C HIS A 76 9.27 5.32 -0.91
N LYS A 77 10.44 4.68 -0.90
CA LYS A 77 11.29 4.61 -2.08
C LYS A 77 10.56 3.93 -3.24
N LEU A 78 9.95 2.77 -3.01
CA LEU A 78 9.20 2.05 -4.04
C LEU A 78 7.98 2.85 -4.53
N TYR A 79 7.29 3.55 -3.63
CA TYR A 79 6.17 4.42 -3.99
C TYR A 79 6.58 5.51 -4.98
N THR A 80 7.66 6.24 -4.66
CA THR A 80 8.20 7.28 -5.55
C THR A 80 8.69 6.71 -6.88
N GLU A 81 9.29 5.50 -6.88
CA GLU A 81 9.69 4.82 -8.12
C GLU A 81 8.47 4.48 -8.99
N VAL A 82 7.40 3.94 -8.42
CA VAL A 82 6.15 3.67 -9.14
C VAL A 82 5.55 4.96 -9.72
N GLU A 83 5.47 6.05 -8.93
CA GLU A 83 4.96 7.34 -9.43
C GLU A 83 5.81 7.88 -10.59
N ALA A 84 7.14 7.77 -10.49
CA ALA A 84 8.05 8.17 -11.55
C ALA A 84 7.84 7.33 -12.83
N TYR A 85 7.77 6.01 -12.71
CA TYR A 85 7.52 5.12 -13.85
C TYR A 85 6.15 5.35 -14.50
N ILE A 86 5.10 5.63 -13.71
CA ILE A 86 3.79 6.03 -14.24
C ILE A 86 3.89 7.36 -14.99
N GLY A 87 4.60 8.35 -14.43
CA GLY A 87 4.84 9.65 -15.06
C GLY A 87 5.58 9.54 -16.39
N ASP A 88 6.56 8.64 -16.47
CA ASP A 88 7.36 8.35 -17.66
C ASP A 88 6.68 7.37 -18.64
N TRP A 89 5.46 6.89 -18.33
CA TRP A 89 4.74 5.86 -19.09
C TRP A 89 5.47 4.50 -19.18
N ASP A 90 6.42 4.23 -18.29
CA ASP A 90 7.12 2.95 -18.17
C ASP A 90 6.31 1.97 -17.29
N LEU A 91 5.12 1.61 -17.78
CA LEU A 91 4.16 0.80 -17.01
C LEU A 91 4.68 -0.60 -16.67
N ALA A 92 5.60 -1.15 -17.46
CA ALA A 92 6.20 -2.46 -17.19
C ALA A 92 7.12 -2.41 -15.95
N LYS A 93 7.88 -1.32 -15.77
CA LYS A 93 8.66 -1.12 -14.55
C LYS A 93 7.78 -0.76 -13.36
N ALA A 94 6.73 0.02 -13.57
CA ALA A 94 5.75 0.30 -12.53
C ALA A 94 5.16 -1.01 -11.99
N ASP A 95 4.68 -1.89 -12.87
CA ASP A 95 4.13 -3.21 -12.53
C ASP A 95 5.14 -4.08 -11.76
N LYS A 96 6.38 -4.17 -12.25
CA LYS A 96 7.45 -4.88 -11.55
C LYS A 96 7.72 -4.33 -10.14
N THR A 97 7.63 -3.01 -9.97
CA THR A 97 7.87 -2.36 -8.67
C THR A 97 6.69 -2.55 -7.72
N LEU A 98 5.46 -2.65 -8.23
CA LEU A 98 4.29 -3.02 -7.43
C LEU A 98 4.46 -4.41 -6.80
N TYR A 99 5.00 -5.39 -7.53
CA TYR A 99 5.35 -6.70 -6.94
C TYR A 99 6.34 -6.61 -5.77
N GLN A 100 7.27 -5.65 -5.80
CA GLN A 100 8.20 -5.45 -4.67
C GLN A 100 7.50 -4.84 -3.46
N ILE A 101 6.46 -4.04 -3.67
CA ILE A 101 5.60 -3.57 -2.57
C ILE A 101 4.86 -4.77 -1.97
N GLU A 102 4.28 -5.64 -2.80
CA GLU A 102 3.63 -6.89 -2.34
C GLU A 102 4.58 -7.74 -1.49
N ASP A 103 5.82 -7.97 -1.94
CA ASP A 103 6.84 -8.73 -1.18
C ASP A 103 7.08 -8.17 0.23
N ILE A 104 7.10 -6.83 0.38
CA ILE A 104 7.28 -6.18 1.69
C ILE A 104 6.03 -6.35 2.55
N PHE A 105 4.84 -6.22 1.98
CA PHE A 105 3.59 -6.45 2.72
C PHE A 105 3.44 -7.91 3.17
N ASP A 106 3.84 -8.87 2.34
CA ASP A 106 3.91 -10.28 2.72
C ASP A 106 4.88 -10.48 3.90
N GLN A 107 6.02 -9.79 3.89
CA GLN A 107 6.96 -9.82 5.03
C GLN A 107 6.35 -9.18 6.28
N ILE A 108 5.65 -8.05 6.15
CA ILE A 108 4.97 -7.39 7.28
C ILE A 108 3.90 -8.30 7.87
N GLU A 109 3.06 -8.92 7.05
CA GLU A 109 2.03 -9.88 7.45
C GLU A 109 2.64 -11.08 8.19
N TRP A 110 3.82 -11.54 7.76
CA TRP A 110 4.53 -12.61 8.44
C TRP A 110 5.12 -12.17 9.79
N GLU A 111 5.69 -10.95 9.89
CA GLU A 111 6.28 -10.40 11.11
C GLU A 111 5.25 -10.07 12.20
N LEU A 112 4.04 -9.71 11.80
CA LEU A 112 2.91 -9.53 12.71
C LEU A 112 2.56 -10.90 13.31
N ARG A 113 2.71 -11.06 14.63
CA ARG A 113 2.43 -12.31 15.34
C ARG A 113 1.01 -12.34 15.86
#